data_AF-A0A4U0WII3-F1
#
_entry.id   AF-A0A4U0WII3-F1
#
_cell.length_a   1.000
_cell.length_b   1.000
_cell.length_c   1.000
_cell.angle_alpha   90.00
_cell.angle_beta   90.00
_cell.angle_gamma   90.00
#
_symmetry.space_group_name_H-M   'P 1'
#
loop_
_entity.id
_entity.type
_entity.pdbx_description
1 polymer ?
#
loop_
_entity_poly.entity_id
_entity_poly.type
_entity_poly.pdbx_seq_one_letter_code
_entity_poly.pdbx_strand_id
1 'polypeptide(L)'
;MPKAEVGSTKYLANKMKAKGLQRLRWYCQTCEKQCRDENGFKQHTMSEGHVRAMLLVGEDPRKAINEYSNQFKRDFLRLLKTSHGEKKVSLNGFYQEYIRDKEHVHMNSTKWPSLTEFAKYMGREGICRVEEGDRGLEVQWVDDSAEAIQRREDIKKKERLAKGDESMESRLLEQQIRKAREAAEKPGKVELPLPSQAPEVAKAEPVK
;
A
#
# COMPACT_ATOMS: atom_id res chain seq x y z
N MET A 1 13.19 -38.50 9.62
CA MET A 1 12.54 -39.06 8.41
C MET A 1 13.13 -38.42 7.17
N PRO A 2 13.41 -39.20 6.10
CA PRO A 2 13.90 -38.66 4.83
C PRO A 2 12.86 -37.71 4.19
N LYS A 3 13.35 -36.64 3.53
CA LYS A 3 12.51 -35.72 2.75
C LYS A 3 11.89 -36.50 1.58
N ALA A 4 10.59 -36.34 1.35
CA ALA A 4 9.93 -36.97 0.21
C ALA A 4 10.45 -36.35 -1.10
N GLU A 5 10.69 -37.18 -2.12
CA GLU A 5 11.16 -36.73 -3.43
C GLU A 5 10.16 -35.77 -4.10
N VAL A 6 10.68 -34.72 -4.73
CA VAL A 6 9.89 -33.69 -5.38
C VAL A 6 9.03 -34.32 -6.49
N GLY A 7 7.71 -34.09 -6.44
CA GLY A 7 6.76 -34.66 -7.41
C GLY A 7 6.15 -36.01 -7.01
N SER A 8 6.65 -36.68 -5.97
CA SER A 8 6.03 -37.90 -5.43
C SER A 8 4.63 -37.63 -4.86
N THR A 9 3.74 -38.64 -4.85
CA THR A 9 2.42 -38.58 -4.21
C THR A 9 2.52 -38.19 -2.73
N LYS A 10 3.57 -38.64 -2.03
CA LYS A 10 3.86 -38.26 -0.65
C LYS A 10 4.30 -36.80 -0.53
N TYR A 11 5.06 -36.27 -1.49
CA TYR A 11 5.44 -34.86 -1.54
C TYR A 11 4.23 -33.97 -1.80
N LEU A 12 3.39 -34.34 -2.76
CA LEU A 12 2.13 -33.65 -3.07
C LEU A 12 1.18 -33.67 -1.85
N ALA A 13 0.99 -34.83 -1.22
CA ALA A 13 0.16 -34.95 -0.02
C ALA A 13 0.69 -34.10 1.14
N ASN A 14 2.01 -34.05 1.34
CA ASN A 14 2.63 -33.19 2.35
C ASN A 14 2.44 -31.71 2.02
N LYS A 15 2.63 -31.29 0.76
CA LYS A 15 2.36 -29.91 0.32
C LYS A 15 0.89 -29.56 0.53
N MET A 16 -0.06 -30.44 0.17
CA MET A 16 -1.49 -30.21 0.38
C MET A 16 -1.84 -30.10 1.86
N LYS A 17 -1.29 -30.96 2.73
CA LYS A 17 -1.49 -30.88 4.19
C LYS A 17 -0.85 -29.64 4.81
N ALA A 18 0.17 -29.09 4.17
CA ALA A 18 0.82 -27.85 4.53
C ALA A 18 0.20 -26.62 3.85
N LYS A 19 -0.84 -26.75 3.00
CA LYS A 19 -1.58 -25.60 2.48
C LYS A 19 -2.41 -24.96 3.62
N GLY A 20 -2.45 -23.64 3.64
CA GLY A 20 -3.20 -22.86 4.64
C GLY A 20 -2.34 -22.38 5.82
N LEU A 21 -2.59 -21.17 6.29
CA LEU A 21 -1.85 -20.55 7.38
C LEU A 21 -2.22 -21.23 8.71
N GLN A 22 -1.24 -21.88 9.35
CA GLN A 22 -1.39 -22.45 10.70
C GLN A 22 -1.03 -21.38 11.73
N ARG A 23 -1.22 -21.66 13.02
CA ARG A 23 -0.90 -20.69 14.08
C ARG A 23 0.60 -20.36 14.05
N LEU A 24 0.92 -19.08 13.90
CA LEU A 24 2.29 -18.56 13.85
C LEU A 24 3.09 -18.82 15.14
N ARG A 25 2.40 -19.06 16.28
CA ARG A 25 3.04 -19.47 17.54
C ARG A 25 3.93 -20.71 17.39
N TRP A 26 3.66 -21.56 16.40
CA TRP A 26 4.40 -22.81 16.16
C TRP A 26 5.30 -22.74 14.93
N TYR A 27 5.67 -21.54 14.48
CA TYR A 27 6.64 -21.35 13.41
C TYR A 27 8.05 -21.11 13.98
N CYS A 28 9.06 -21.76 13.41
CA CYS A 28 10.46 -21.49 13.73
C CYS A 28 11.10 -20.71 12.58
N GLN A 29 11.52 -19.47 12.84
CA GLN A 29 12.20 -18.62 11.85
C GLN A 29 13.58 -19.15 11.48
N THR A 30 14.36 -19.58 12.47
CA THR A 30 15.72 -20.09 12.26
C THR A 30 15.77 -21.31 11.33
N CYS A 31 14.70 -22.12 11.34
CA CYS A 31 14.58 -23.32 10.52
C CYS A 31 13.58 -23.17 9.37
N GLU A 32 12.99 -21.97 9.19
CA GLU A 32 11.91 -21.67 8.24
C GLU A 32 10.82 -22.75 8.21
N LYS A 33 10.42 -23.20 9.40
CA LYS A 33 9.59 -24.41 9.55
C LYS A 33 8.32 -24.11 10.33
N GLN A 34 7.18 -24.28 9.67
CA GLN A 34 5.87 -24.30 10.31
C GLN A 34 5.62 -25.67 10.96
N CYS A 35 5.42 -25.68 12.28
CA CYS A 35 4.93 -26.84 13.01
C CYS A 35 3.40 -26.77 13.17
N ARG A 36 2.76 -27.94 13.26
CA ARG A 36 1.30 -28.07 13.21
C ARG A 36 0.61 -27.80 14.55
N ASP A 37 1.30 -28.11 15.63
CA ASP A 37 0.81 -28.08 16.99
C ASP A 37 1.96 -27.81 17.98
N GLU A 38 1.59 -27.61 19.25
CA GLU A 38 2.55 -27.34 20.31
C GLU A 38 3.54 -28.49 20.51
N ASN A 39 3.08 -29.74 20.41
CA ASN A 39 3.94 -30.90 20.58
C ASN A 39 4.96 -31.01 19.43
N GLY A 40 4.53 -30.82 18.19
CA GLY A 40 5.42 -30.79 17.03
C GLY A 40 6.46 -29.67 17.12
N PHE A 41 6.10 -28.51 17.67
CA PHE A 41 7.05 -27.42 17.91
C PHE A 41 8.07 -27.78 19.00
N LYS A 42 7.63 -28.36 20.13
CA LYS A 42 8.54 -28.83 21.20
C LYS A 42 9.54 -29.88 20.70
N GLN A 43 9.07 -30.86 19.93
CA GLN A 43 9.96 -31.85 19.33
C GLN A 43 10.92 -31.24 18.30
N HIS A 44 10.47 -30.21 17.57
CA HIS A 44 11.32 -29.49 16.65
C HIS A 44 12.44 -28.73 17.38
N THR A 45 12.13 -28.00 18.45
CA THR A 45 13.16 -27.24 19.21
C THR A 45 14.17 -28.15 19.88
N MET A 46 13.79 -29.38 20.22
CA MET A 46 14.70 -30.41 20.77
C MET A 46 15.49 -31.16 19.69
N SER A 47 15.16 -31.00 18.41
CA SER A 47 15.82 -31.74 17.33
C SER A 47 17.23 -31.21 17.05
N GLU A 48 18.17 -32.10 16.74
CA GLU A 48 19.56 -31.72 16.44
C GLU A 48 19.67 -30.68 15.33
N GLY A 49 18.81 -30.77 14.31
CA GLY A 49 18.80 -29.80 13.20
C GLY A 49 18.48 -28.39 13.67
N HIS A 50 17.55 -28.24 14.61
CA HIS A 50 17.25 -26.94 15.22
C HIS A 50 18.41 -26.46 16.09
N VAL A 51 18.98 -27.34 16.92
CA VAL A 51 20.09 -26.98 17.81
C VAL A 51 21.31 -26.51 17.01
N ARG A 52 21.67 -27.19 15.92
CA ARG A 52 22.76 -26.76 15.03
C ARG A 52 22.48 -25.40 14.40
N ALA A 53 21.26 -25.17 13.92
CA ALA A 53 20.89 -23.88 13.34
C ALA A 53 20.90 -22.75 14.39
N MET A 54 20.51 -23.05 15.63
CA MET A 54 20.59 -22.11 16.75
C MET A 54 22.03 -21.82 17.18
N LEU A 55 22.96 -22.77 17.08
CA LEU A 55 24.37 -22.51 17.35
C LEU A 55 24.94 -21.49 16.36
N LEU A 56 24.60 -21.60 15.07
CA LEU A 56 25.01 -20.62 14.05
C LEU A 56 24.43 -19.22 14.31
N VAL A 57 23.17 -19.14 14.75
CA VAL A 57 22.58 -17.85 15.16
C VAL A 57 23.19 -17.33 16.46
N GLY A 58 23.58 -18.23 17.37
CA GLY A 58 24.18 -17.93 18.66
C GLY A 58 25.59 -17.36 18.58
N GLU A 59 26.30 -17.57 17.47
CA GLU A 59 27.61 -16.93 17.20
C GLU A 59 27.47 -15.40 17.15
N ASP A 60 26.44 -14.88 16.45
CA ASP A 60 26.17 -13.45 16.31
C ASP A 60 24.64 -13.15 16.32
N PRO A 61 23.98 -13.21 17.48
CA PRO A 61 22.52 -13.08 17.56
C PRO A 61 22.04 -11.70 17.11
N ARG A 62 22.82 -10.65 17.37
CA ARG A 62 22.50 -9.28 16.94
C ARG A 62 22.48 -9.15 15.42
N LYS A 63 23.41 -9.82 14.73
CA LYS A 63 23.51 -9.80 13.27
C LYS A 63 22.32 -10.53 12.65
N ALA A 64 21.98 -11.71 13.16
CA ALA A 64 20.83 -12.47 12.70
C ALA A 64 19.51 -11.71 12.87
N ILE A 65 19.29 -11.11 14.06
CA ILE A 65 18.09 -10.28 14.32
C ILE A 65 18.03 -9.07 13.38
N ASN A 66 19.17 -8.42 13.13
CA ASN A 66 19.23 -7.29 12.19
C ASN A 66 18.91 -7.72 10.76
N GLU A 67 19.40 -8.87 10.30
CA GLU A 67 19.10 -9.38 8.97
C GLU A 67 17.61 -9.72 8.82
N TYR A 68 17.02 -10.41 9.80
CA TYR A 68 15.58 -10.67 9.83
C TYR A 68 14.76 -9.37 9.86
N SER A 69 15.21 -8.38 10.62
CA SER A 69 14.55 -7.07 10.68
C SER A 69 14.63 -6.32 9.35
N ASN A 70 15.77 -6.40 8.66
CA ASN A 70 15.96 -5.78 7.35
C ASN A 70 15.12 -6.49 6.28
N GLN A 71 15.08 -7.82 6.30
CA GLN A 71 14.24 -8.60 5.40
C GLN A 71 12.76 -8.29 5.63
N PHE A 72 12.30 -8.31 6.89
CA PHE A 72 10.94 -7.91 7.26
C PHE A 72 10.59 -6.51 6.74
N LYS A 73 11.44 -5.51 6.99
CA LYS A 73 11.21 -4.13 6.52
C LYS A 73 11.12 -4.07 4.98
N ARG A 74 12.01 -4.74 4.26
CA ARG A 74 12.03 -4.77 2.79
C ARG A 74 10.75 -5.38 2.23
N ASP A 75 10.37 -6.55 2.71
CA ASP A 75 9.20 -7.28 2.20
C ASP A 75 7.89 -6.59 2.59
N PHE A 76 7.80 -6.09 3.82
CA PHE A 76 6.66 -5.31 4.29
C PHE A 76 6.42 -4.06 3.44
N LEU A 77 7.48 -3.28 3.16
CA LEU A 77 7.38 -2.10 2.31
C LEU A 77 7.08 -2.46 0.85
N ARG A 78 7.67 -3.54 0.32
CA ARG A 78 7.39 -4.01 -1.04
C ARG A 78 5.90 -4.34 -1.19
N LEU A 79 5.34 -5.07 -0.21
CA LEU A 79 3.93 -5.42 -0.23
C LEU A 79 3.05 -4.17 -0.10
N LEU A 80 3.39 -3.26 0.82
CA LEU A 80 2.62 -2.03 1.06
C LEU A 80 2.56 -1.15 -0.21
N LYS A 81 3.69 -1.03 -0.92
CA LYS A 81 3.78 -0.33 -2.21
C LYS A 81 2.94 -0.99 -3.30
N THR A 82 2.89 -2.32 -3.33
CA THR A 82 2.23 -3.08 -4.40
C THR A 82 0.72 -3.18 -4.19
N SER A 83 0.25 -3.40 -2.95
CA SER A 83 -1.18 -3.66 -2.69
C SER A 83 -1.99 -2.40 -2.37
N HIS A 84 -1.43 -1.43 -1.65
CA HIS A 84 -2.19 -0.29 -1.13
C HIS A 84 -1.71 1.08 -1.63
N GLY A 85 -0.42 1.20 -1.97
CA GLY A 85 0.17 2.46 -2.45
C GLY A 85 0.03 3.57 -1.41
N GLU A 86 -0.54 4.71 -1.79
CA GLU A 86 -0.72 5.88 -0.90
C GLU A 86 -2.01 5.85 -0.05
N LYS A 87 -2.78 4.77 -0.07
CA LYS A 87 -4.02 4.69 0.72
C LYS A 87 -3.71 4.47 2.20
N LYS A 88 -4.56 5.02 3.07
CA LYS A 88 -4.54 4.74 4.50
C LYS A 88 -5.09 3.34 4.75
N VAL A 89 -4.35 2.52 5.50
CA VAL A 89 -4.73 1.12 5.78
C VAL A 89 -4.52 0.80 7.24
N SER A 90 -5.44 0.04 7.84
CA SER A 90 -5.25 -0.49 9.19
C SER A 90 -4.04 -1.43 9.25
N LEU A 91 -3.11 -1.14 10.15
CA LEU A 91 -1.85 -1.88 10.30
C LEU A 91 -2.07 -3.35 10.65
N ASN A 92 -3.05 -3.65 11.50
CA ASN A 92 -3.37 -5.03 11.87
C ASN A 92 -3.96 -5.82 10.68
N GLY A 93 -4.86 -5.18 9.92
CA GLY A 93 -5.42 -5.78 8.70
C GLY A 93 -4.33 -6.04 7.65
N PHE A 94 -3.43 -5.08 7.47
CA PHE A 94 -2.31 -5.23 6.55
C PHE A 94 -1.31 -6.30 7.01
N TYR A 95 -1.00 -6.37 8.31
CA TYR A 95 -0.13 -7.41 8.84
C TYR A 95 -0.73 -8.81 8.62
N GLN A 96 -2.06 -8.97 8.75
CA GLN A 96 -2.74 -10.23 8.44
C GLN A 96 -2.65 -10.61 6.96
N GLU A 97 -2.66 -9.64 6.05
CA GLU A 97 -2.41 -9.86 4.63
C GLU A 97 -0.96 -10.28 4.37
N TYR A 98 0.00 -9.61 5.02
CA TYR A 98 1.42 -9.91 4.92
C TYR A 98 1.77 -11.34 5.36
N ILE A 99 1.20 -11.82 6.48
CA ILE A 99 1.44 -13.19 6.97
C ILE A 99 0.69 -14.27 6.19
N ARG A 100 -0.09 -13.93 5.15
CA ARG A 100 -0.69 -14.96 4.27
C ARG A 100 0.38 -15.76 3.55
N ASP A 101 1.49 -15.09 3.21
CA ASP A 101 2.67 -15.77 2.73
C ASP A 101 3.47 -16.34 3.91
N LYS A 102 3.92 -17.59 3.76
CA LYS A 102 4.66 -18.33 4.78
C LYS A 102 6.17 -18.13 4.66
N GLU A 103 6.63 -17.64 3.51
CA GLU A 103 8.05 -17.37 3.26
C GLU A 103 8.46 -16.01 3.83
N HIS A 104 7.50 -15.17 4.20
CA HIS A 104 7.74 -13.91 4.86
C HIS A 104 8.22 -14.07 6.31
N VAL A 105 9.22 -13.27 6.68
CA VAL A 105 9.70 -13.16 8.06
C VAL A 105 8.58 -12.66 8.95
N HIS A 106 8.36 -13.31 10.10
CA HIS A 106 7.33 -12.89 11.05
C HIS A 106 7.86 -11.85 12.07
N MET A 107 6.96 -11.02 12.59
CA MET A 107 7.30 -9.94 13.54
C MET A 107 8.12 -10.43 14.75
N ASN A 108 7.80 -11.61 15.28
CA ASN A 108 8.44 -12.21 16.45
C ASN A 108 9.95 -12.41 16.29
N SER A 109 10.47 -12.38 15.06
CA SER A 109 11.88 -12.58 14.74
C SER A 109 12.64 -11.29 14.48
N THR A 110 11.98 -10.14 14.64
CA THR A 110 12.57 -8.83 14.42
C THR A 110 12.99 -8.17 15.74
N LYS A 111 13.72 -7.05 15.64
CA LYS A 111 14.07 -6.21 16.79
C LYS A 111 12.88 -5.50 17.43
N TRP A 112 11.70 -5.53 16.80
CA TRP A 112 10.51 -4.84 17.28
C TRP A 112 9.57 -5.82 17.99
N PRO A 113 9.29 -5.65 19.30
CA PRO A 113 8.43 -6.54 20.07
C PRO A 113 6.94 -6.40 19.72
N SER A 114 6.52 -5.32 19.07
CA SER A 114 5.13 -5.09 18.68
C SER A 114 4.99 -4.36 17.34
N LEU A 115 3.87 -4.59 16.65
CA LEU A 115 3.49 -3.85 15.44
C LEU A 115 3.46 -2.34 15.68
N THR A 116 3.01 -1.92 16.86
CA THR A 116 2.97 -0.52 17.27
C THR A 116 4.36 0.10 17.32
N GLU A 117 5.34 -0.62 17.84
CA GLU A 117 6.72 -0.13 17.89
C GLU A 117 7.35 -0.07 16.49
N PHE A 118 7.06 -1.06 15.66
CA PHE A 118 7.46 -1.03 14.25
C PHE A 118 6.83 0.17 13.51
N ALA A 119 5.56 0.47 13.75
CA ALA A 119 4.90 1.65 13.18
C ALA A 119 5.56 2.95 13.65
N LYS A 120 5.85 3.09 14.96
CA LYS A 120 6.59 4.24 15.49
C LYS A 120 7.99 4.36 14.88
N TYR A 121 8.66 3.26 14.58
CA TYR A 121 9.94 3.27 13.87
C TYR A 121 9.79 3.78 12.44
N MET A 122 8.80 3.29 11.68
CA MET A 122 8.53 3.76 10.32
C MET A 122 8.14 5.25 10.27
N GLY A 123 7.38 5.72 11.27
CA GLY A 123 7.04 7.14 11.41
C GLY A 123 8.25 8.02 11.72
N ARG A 124 9.21 7.54 12.51
CA ARG A 124 10.47 8.25 12.78
C ARG A 124 11.39 8.30 11.57
N GLU A 125 11.43 7.26 10.76
CA GLU A 125 12.20 7.25 9.51
C GLU A 125 11.52 8.03 8.37
N GLY A 126 10.28 8.47 8.54
CA GLY A 126 9.55 9.25 7.52
C GLY A 126 8.96 8.42 6.38
N ILE A 127 9.17 7.09 6.37
CA ILE A 127 8.75 6.20 5.28
C ILE A 127 7.22 6.04 5.25
N CYS A 128 6.58 6.07 6.41
CA CYS A 128 5.14 5.93 6.54
C CYS A 128 4.58 6.97 7.50
N ARG A 129 3.44 7.55 7.14
CA ARG A 129 2.63 8.36 8.04
C ARG A 129 1.76 7.41 8.87
N VAL A 130 1.90 7.49 10.18
CA VAL A 130 1.15 6.65 11.13
C VAL A 130 0.15 7.54 11.87
N GLU A 131 -1.11 7.15 11.82
CA GLU A 131 -2.21 7.83 12.51
C GLU A 131 -2.96 6.83 13.39
N GLU A 132 -3.45 7.28 14.53
CA GLU A 132 -4.32 6.48 15.39
C GLU A 132 -5.77 6.72 14.97
N GLY A 133 -6.42 5.71 14.38
CA GLY A 133 -7.81 5.75 13.96
C GLY A 133 -8.73 4.95 14.89
N ASP A 134 -10.03 4.95 14.61
CA ASP A 134 -11.06 4.34 15.46
C ASP A 134 -10.90 2.83 15.67
N ARG A 135 -10.23 2.14 14.72
CA ARG A 135 -10.03 0.68 14.73
C ARG A 135 -8.57 0.27 15.01
N GLY A 136 -7.75 1.22 15.45
CA GLY A 136 -6.33 1.03 15.77
C GLY A 136 -5.40 1.86 14.89
N LEU A 137 -4.13 1.46 14.84
CA LEU A 137 -3.10 2.18 14.07
C LEU A 137 -3.33 2.00 12.58
N GLU A 138 -3.42 3.12 11.87
CA GLU A 138 -3.47 3.20 10.43
C GLU A 138 -2.12 3.68 9.90
N VAL A 139 -1.65 3.05 8.83
CA VAL A 139 -0.40 3.37 8.16
C VAL A 139 -0.70 3.80 6.74
N GLN A 140 -0.05 4.88 6.32
CA GLN A 140 -0.05 5.37 4.96
C GLN A 140 1.38 5.41 4.48
N TRP A 141 1.67 4.75 3.37
CA TRP A 141 3.01 4.84 2.78
C TRP A 141 3.23 6.22 2.18
N VAL A 142 4.41 6.79 2.45
CA VAL A 142 4.85 8.05 1.84
C VAL A 142 5.82 7.68 0.73
N ASP A 143 5.47 8.04 -0.51
CA ASP A 143 6.36 7.87 -1.65
C ASP A 143 7.37 9.03 -1.70
N ASP A 144 8.60 8.75 -1.26
CA ASP A 144 9.74 9.68 -1.32
C ASP A 144 10.49 9.63 -2.67
N SER A 145 9.99 8.89 -3.66
CA SER A 145 10.60 8.85 -5.00
C SER A 145 10.48 10.22 -5.68
N ALA A 146 11.56 10.65 -6.36
CA ALA A 146 11.59 11.90 -7.12
C ALA A 146 10.45 11.99 -8.16
N GLU A 147 10.04 10.86 -8.74
CA GLU A 147 8.87 10.80 -9.64
C GLU A 147 7.54 11.07 -8.92
N ALA A 148 7.37 10.58 -7.69
CA ALA A 148 6.16 10.80 -6.92
C ALA A 148 6.08 12.23 -6.40
N ILE A 149 7.22 12.80 -6.00
CA ILE A 149 7.34 14.22 -5.67
C ILE A 149 6.99 15.08 -6.89
N GLN A 150 7.53 14.77 -8.08
CA GLN A 150 7.19 15.48 -9.32
C GLN A 150 5.71 15.37 -9.67
N ARG A 151 5.11 14.17 -9.60
CA ARG A 151 3.66 14.02 -9.85
C ARG A 151 2.83 14.82 -8.85
N ARG A 152 3.19 14.83 -7.57
CA ARG A 152 2.49 15.63 -6.54
C ARG A 152 2.65 17.13 -6.79
N GLU A 153 3.85 17.58 -7.15
CA GLU A 153 4.14 18.97 -7.52
C GLU A 153 3.37 19.39 -8.78
N ASP A 154 3.30 18.54 -9.80
CA ASP A 154 2.57 18.78 -11.04
C ASP A 154 1.06 18.84 -10.81
N ILE A 155 0.50 17.95 -10.00
CA ILE A 155 -0.92 17.98 -9.62
C ILE A 155 -1.20 19.27 -8.83
N LYS A 156 -0.37 19.61 -7.85
CA LYS A 156 -0.53 20.83 -7.04
C LYS A 156 -0.38 22.10 -7.87
N LYS A 157 0.50 22.09 -8.87
CA LYS A 157 0.67 23.18 -9.83
C LYS A 157 -0.54 23.31 -10.75
N LYS A 158 -1.08 22.19 -11.26
CA LYS A 158 -2.32 22.17 -12.04
C LYS A 158 -3.52 22.64 -11.22
N GLU A 159 -3.68 22.21 -9.97
CA GLU A 159 -4.73 22.70 -9.07
C GLU A 159 -4.59 24.19 -8.80
N ARG A 160 -3.37 24.69 -8.57
CA ARG A 160 -3.14 26.12 -8.38
C ARG A 160 -3.48 26.93 -9.62
N LEU A 161 -3.15 26.42 -10.81
CA LEU A 161 -3.50 27.04 -12.08
C LEU A 161 -5.02 27.02 -12.32
N ALA A 162 -5.67 25.88 -12.12
CA ALA A 162 -7.12 25.72 -12.25
C ALA A 162 -7.89 26.63 -11.28
N LYS A 163 -7.48 26.70 -10.01
CA LYS A 163 -8.07 27.62 -9.02
C LYS A 163 -7.85 29.10 -9.38
N GLY A 164 -6.73 29.41 -10.03
CA GLY A 164 -6.47 30.73 -10.60
C GLY A 164 -7.43 31.07 -11.74
N ASP A 165 -7.65 30.11 -12.66
CA ASP A 165 -8.56 30.25 -13.79
C ASP A 165 -10.02 30.37 -13.34
N GLU A 166 -10.48 29.49 -12.44
CA GLU A 166 -11.84 29.53 -11.88
C GLU A 166 -12.14 30.88 -11.23
N SER A 167 -11.15 31.49 -10.55
CA SER A 167 -11.31 32.81 -9.93
C SER A 167 -11.46 33.92 -10.98
N MET A 168 -10.78 33.79 -12.13
CA MET A 168 -10.87 34.75 -13.23
C MET A 168 -12.18 34.59 -14.02
N GLU A 169 -12.58 33.34 -14.31
CA GLU A 169 -13.85 33.01 -14.95
C GLU A 169 -15.04 33.47 -14.10
N SER A 170 -14.99 33.24 -12.78
CA SER A 170 -16.01 33.70 -11.84
C SER A 170 -16.18 35.22 -11.90
N ARG A 171 -15.07 35.98 -11.91
CA ARG A 171 -15.08 37.44 -12.00
C ARG A 171 -15.65 37.94 -13.33
N LEU A 172 -15.32 37.30 -14.45
CA LEU A 172 -15.87 37.64 -15.77
C LEU A 172 -17.38 37.35 -15.86
N LEU A 173 -17.82 36.21 -15.32
CA LEU A 173 -19.23 35.84 -15.26
C LEU A 173 -20.03 36.83 -14.41
N GLU A 174 -19.52 37.22 -13.24
CA GLU A 174 -20.15 38.22 -12.37
C GLU A 174 -20.32 39.58 -13.07
N GLN A 175 -19.32 40.01 -13.84
CA GLN A 175 -19.39 41.24 -14.63
C GLN A 175 -20.43 41.16 -15.75
N GLN A 176 -20.56 40.01 -16.42
CA GLN A 176 -21.59 39.82 -17.44
C GLN A 176 -22.99 39.80 -16.84
N ILE A 177 -23.18 39.13 -15.69
CA ILE A 177 -24.46 39.12 -14.96
C ILE A 177 -24.82 40.54 -14.49
N ARG A 178 -23.86 41.32 -13.98
CA ARG A 178 -24.09 42.70 -13.56
C ARG A 178 -24.53 43.58 -14.73
N LYS A 179 -23.82 43.51 -15.86
CA LYS A 179 -24.18 44.23 -17.09
C LYS A 179 -25.56 43.83 -17.62
N ALA A 180 -25.90 42.55 -17.59
CA ALA A 180 -27.23 42.07 -18.00
C ALA A 180 -28.35 42.58 -17.08
N ARG A 181 -28.12 42.63 -15.76
CA ARG A 181 -29.05 43.22 -14.79
C ARG A 181 -29.22 44.73 -14.99
N GLU A 182 -28.12 45.46 -15.17
CA GLU A 182 -28.15 46.90 -15.44
C GLU A 182 -28.84 47.26 -16.77
N ALA A 183 -28.74 46.39 -17.78
CA ALA A 183 -29.46 46.53 -19.05
C ALA A 183 -30.95 46.21 -18.94
N ALA A 184 -31.34 45.27 -18.07
CA ALA A 184 -32.74 44.93 -17.80
C ALA A 184 -33.46 45.99 -16.94
N GLU A 185 -32.74 46.71 -16.10
CA GLU A 185 -33.30 47.75 -15.21
C GLU A 185 -33.51 49.12 -15.89
N LYS A 186 -32.93 49.35 -17.08
CA LYS A 186 -33.23 50.54 -17.91
C LYS A 186 -34.41 50.26 -18.83
N PRO A 187 -35.60 50.84 -18.61
CA PRO A 187 -36.73 50.67 -19.52
C PRO A 187 -36.51 51.57 -20.74
N GLY A 188 -35.93 51.03 -21.82
CA GLY A 188 -35.79 51.80 -23.06
C GLY A 188 -34.86 51.18 -24.10
N LYS A 189 -35.44 50.32 -24.94
CA LYS A 189 -34.98 49.89 -26.29
C LYS A 189 -33.48 49.59 -26.49
N VAL A 190 -33.11 48.31 -26.52
CA VAL A 190 -32.06 47.82 -27.45
C VAL A 190 -32.36 46.38 -27.87
N GLU A 191 -32.51 46.19 -29.17
CA GLU A 191 -32.66 44.91 -29.87
C GLU A 191 -31.32 44.14 -29.82
N LEU A 192 -31.30 42.93 -29.23
CA LEU A 192 -30.11 42.08 -29.26
C LEU A 192 -29.96 41.44 -30.66
N PRO A 193 -28.79 41.50 -31.33
CA PRO A 193 -28.54 40.68 -32.50
C PRO A 193 -28.43 39.22 -32.08
N LEU A 194 -29.25 38.35 -32.67
CA LEU A 194 -29.16 36.89 -32.52
C LEU A 194 -27.75 36.41 -32.92
N PRO A 195 -27.15 35.45 -32.18
CA PRO A 195 -25.88 34.86 -32.57
C PRO A 195 -26.05 34.14 -33.92
N SER A 196 -25.20 34.52 -34.88
CA SER A 196 -25.11 33.97 -36.22
C SER A 196 -24.90 32.46 -36.18
N GLN A 197 -25.63 31.78 -37.06
CA GLN A 197 -25.71 30.34 -37.32
C GLN A 197 -24.35 29.63 -37.24
N ALA A 198 -24.33 28.51 -36.53
CA ALA A 198 -23.26 27.52 -36.59
C ALA A 198 -23.12 26.96 -38.02
N PRO A 199 -21.90 26.68 -38.52
CA PRO A 199 -21.71 26.11 -39.84
C PRO A 199 -22.29 24.69 -39.89
N GLU A 200 -23.14 24.47 -40.88
CA GLU A 200 -23.80 23.22 -41.21
C GLU A 200 -22.75 22.16 -41.59
N VAL A 201 -22.70 21.06 -40.83
CA VAL A 201 -21.82 19.92 -41.11
C VAL A 201 -22.32 19.24 -42.38
N ALA A 202 -21.54 19.35 -43.45
CA ALA A 202 -21.79 18.70 -44.73
C ALA A 202 -21.91 17.18 -44.55
N LYS A 203 -23.08 16.64 -44.91
CA LYS A 203 -23.35 15.21 -44.98
C LYS A 203 -22.56 14.62 -46.14
N ALA A 204 -21.66 13.69 -45.85
CA ALA A 204 -21.02 12.86 -46.86
C ALA A 204 -22.05 11.89 -47.47
N GLU A 205 -22.18 11.90 -48.80
CA GLU A 205 -22.99 10.95 -49.56
C GLU A 205 -22.39 9.53 -49.51
N PRO A 206 -23.22 8.48 -49.58
CA PRO A 206 -22.73 7.11 -49.66
C PRO A 206 -22.28 6.78 -51.09
N VAL A 207 -21.03 6.35 -51.23
CA VAL A 207 -20.47 5.84 -52.48
C VAL A 207 -21.05 4.44 -52.76
N LYS A 208 -21.54 4.24 -53.98
CA LYS A 208 -21.98 2.95 -54.53
C LYS A 208 -20.81 2.01 -54.83
#